data_AF-A0A1F6M0E7-F1
#
_entry.id   AF-A0A1F6M0E7-F1
#
_cell.length_a   1.000
_cell.length_b   1.000
_cell.length_c   1.000
_cell.angle_alpha   90.00
_cell.angle_beta   90.00
_cell.angle_gamma   90.00
#
_symmetry.space_group_name_H-M   'P 1'
#
loop_
_entity.id
_entity.type
_entity.pdbx_description
1 polymer ?
#
loop_
_entity_poly.entity_id
_entity_poly.type
_entity_poly.pdbx_seq_one_letter_code
_entity_poly.pdbx_strand_id
1 'polypeptide(L)' 'MNLIPQNEDVHVGDTVITSGLEPSVPRGLVIGTVETVEKEAFQPFQRALITSPIALDRVSTISLLIQ' A
#
# COMPACT_ATOMS: atom_id res chain seq x y z
N MET A 1 3.99 4.08 1.57
CA MET A 1 2.70 4.75 1.34
C MET A 1 2.77 6.16 1.88
N ASN A 2 2.33 7.14 1.10
CA ASN A 2 2.41 8.58 1.44
C ASN A 2 1.00 9.19 1.45
N LEU A 3 0.90 10.44 1.93
CA LEU A 3 -0.34 11.25 1.90
C LEU A 3 -1.52 10.64 2.68
N ILE A 4 -1.24 9.87 3.73
CA ILE A 4 -2.29 9.34 4.61
C ILE A 4 -2.73 10.48 5.54
N PRO A 5 -4.02 10.84 5.63
CA PRO A 5 -4.46 11.88 6.56
C PRO A 5 -4.10 11.55 8.01
N GLN A 6 -3.77 12.56 8.81
CA GLN A 6 -3.28 12.40 10.18
C GLN A 6 -4.29 11.76 11.15
N ASN A 7 -5.58 11.82 10.82
CA ASN A 7 -6.69 11.28 11.60
C ASN A 7 -7.14 9.88 11.15
N GLU A 8 -6.54 9.34 10.09
CA GLU A 8 -6.79 7.96 9.69
C GLU A 8 -6.11 6.99 10.66
N ASP A 9 -6.81 5.89 10.94
CA ASP A 9 -6.35 4.84 11.82
C ASP A 9 -5.62 3.77 10.99
N VAL A 10 -4.30 3.72 11.14
CA VAL A 10 -3.42 2.80 10.40
C VAL A 10 -2.51 2.11 11.42
N HIS A 11 -2.48 0.79 11.36
CA HIS A 11 -1.73 -0.04 12.29
C HIS A 11 -0.66 -0.87 11.59
N VAL A 12 0.40 -1.16 12.33
CA VAL A 12 1.38 -2.18 11.91
C VAL A 12 0.67 -3.53 11.76
N GLY A 13 0.93 -4.20 10.64
CA GLY A 13 0.26 -5.45 10.27
C GLY A 13 -0.95 -5.28 9.35
N ASP A 14 -1.45 -4.05 9.15
CA ASP A 14 -2.56 -3.82 8.22
C ASP A 14 -2.19 -4.23 6.79
N THR A 15 -3.13 -4.88 6.10
CA THR A 15 -2.96 -5.26 4.69
C THR A 15 -3.30 -4.08 3.79
N VAL A 16 -2.39 -3.76 2.88
CA VAL A 16 -2.57 -2.71 1.88
C VAL A 16 -2.99 -3.33 0.55
N ILE A 17 -4.10 -2.84 0.01
CA ILE A 17 -4.65 -3.25 -1.29
C ILE A 17 -4.83 -2.05 -2.23
N THR A 18 -4.90 -2.29 -3.54
CA THR A 18 -5.30 -1.27 -4.52
C THR A 18 -6.74 -0.82 -4.29
N SER A 19 -7.00 0.48 -4.38
CA SER A 19 -8.32 1.09 -4.16
C SER A 19 -9.25 1.02 -5.38
N GLY A 20 -8.69 0.85 -6.56
CA GLY A 20 -9.42 0.92 -7.83
C GLY A 20 -9.90 2.31 -8.22
N LEU A 21 -9.27 3.38 -7.70
CA LEU A 21 -9.59 4.76 -8.08
C LEU A 21 -9.02 5.14 -9.46
N GLU A 22 -7.93 4.48 -9.87
CA GLU A 22 -7.38 4.60 -11.21
C GLU A 22 -8.09 3.57 -12.12
N PRO A 23 -8.70 3.97 -13.25
CA PRO A 23 -9.47 3.05 -14.11
C PRO A 23 -8.70 1.81 -14.56
N SER A 24 -7.39 1.93 -14.77
CA SER A 24 -6.54 0.83 -15.23
C SER A 24 -6.09 -0.14 -14.12
N VAL A 25 -6.44 0.13 -12.86
CA VAL A 25 -5.99 -0.67 -11.71
C VAL A 25 -7.22 -1.25 -11.02
N PRO A 26 -7.45 -2.56 -11.04
CA PRO A 26 -8.59 -3.13 -10.33
C PRO A 26 -8.40 -2.98 -8.82
N ARG A 27 -9.51 -2.83 -8.09
CA ARG A 27 -9.51 -2.85 -6.61
C ARG A 27 -9.16 -4.24 -6.10
N GLY A 28 -8.44 -4.31 -4.98
CA GLY A 28 -8.26 -5.54 -4.21
C GLY A 28 -6.97 -6.31 -4.50
N LEU A 29 -6.05 -5.79 -5.30
CA LEU A 29 -4.73 -6.39 -5.47
C LEU A 29 -3.87 -6.10 -4.24
N VAL A 30 -3.29 -7.13 -3.65
CA VAL A 30 -2.43 -7.00 -2.47
C VAL A 30 -1.11 -6.35 -2.87
N ILE A 31 -0.75 -5.30 -2.14
CA ILE A 31 0.55 -4.61 -2.26
C ILE A 31 1.51 -5.13 -1.19
N GLY A 32 1.02 -5.28 0.04
CA GLY A 32 1.79 -5.82 1.16
C GLY A 32 1.21 -5.45 2.52
N THR A 33 2.05 -5.45 3.54
CA THR A 33 1.66 -5.17 4.94
C THR A 33 2.37 -3.95 5.48
N VAL A 34 1.69 -3.17 6.33
CA VAL A 34 2.30 -2.04 7.04
C VAL A 34 3.35 -2.56 8.01
N GLU A 35 4.60 -2.14 7.82
CA GLU A 35 5.73 -2.45 8.71
C GLU A 35 5.88 -1.41 9.81
N THR A 36 5.77 -0.13 9.44
CA THR A 36 5.92 1.02 10.34
C THR A 36 4.97 2.12 9.92
N VAL A 37 4.44 2.86 10.90
CA VAL A 37 3.69 4.11 10.68
C VAL A 37 4.52 5.28 11.19
N GLU A 38 4.84 6.20 10.30
CA GLU A 38 5.63 7.40 10.56
C GLU A 38 4.68 8.60 10.69
N LYS A 39 4.59 9.13 11.91
CA LYS A 39 3.72 10.26 12.23
C LYS A 39 4.55 11.39 12.87
N GLU A 40 4.75 12.46 12.10
CA GLU A 40 5.46 13.64 12.57
C GLU A 40 4.50 14.76 12.95
N ALA A 41 4.83 15.47 14.03
CA ALA A 41 4.08 16.64 14.45
C ALA A 41 4.14 17.74 13.37
N PHE A 42 3.04 18.49 13.22
CA PHE A 42 2.91 19.61 12.28
C PHE A 42 2.99 19.25 10.78
N GLN A 43 3.08 17.97 10.42
CA GLN A 43 2.92 17.52 9.03
C GLN A 43 1.43 17.28 8.70
N PRO A 44 0.95 17.65 7.49
CA PRO A 44 -0.44 17.45 7.11
C PRO A 44 -0.80 15.98 6.88
N PHE A 45 0.20 15.12 6.64
CA PHE A 45 0.03 13.70 6.35
C PHE A 45 0.97 12.83 7.17
N GLN A 46 0.53 11.63 7.48
CA GLN A 46 1.36 10.53 7.99
C GLN A 46 1.78 9.63 6.83
N ARG A 47 2.77 8.78 7.07
CA ARG A 47 3.33 7.84 6.08
C ARG A 47 3.39 6.45 6.68
N ALA A 48 3.38 5.45 5.82
CA ALA A 48 3.55 4.06 6.23
C ALA A 48 4.60 3.38 5.35
N LEU A 49 5.55 2.68 5.98
CA LEU A 49 6.47 1.78 5.29
C LEU A 49 5.76 0.45 5.07
N ILE A 50 5.79 -0.03 3.83
CA ILE A 50 5.06 -1.23 3.41
C ILE A 50 6.07 -2.29 2.97
N THR A 51 6.00 -3.47 3.58
CA THR A 51 6.76 -4.63 3.14
C THR A 51 5.96 -5.38 2.08
N SER A 52 6.53 -5.55 0.88
CA SER A 52 5.91 -6.39 -0.15
C SER A 52 6.19 -7.87 0.13
N PRO A 53 5.20 -8.76 -0.03
CA PRO A 53 5.41 -10.20 0.12
C PRO A 53 6.07 -10.82 -1.12
N ILE A 54 6.25 -10.06 -2.21
CA ILE A 54 6.74 -10.58 -3.49
C ILE A 54 8.24 -10.32 -3.61
N ALA A 55 9.00 -11.40 -3.74
CA ALA A 55 10.41 -11.35 -4.15
C ALA A 55 10.48 -11.17 -5.67
N LEU A 56 10.52 -9.92 -6.14
CA LEU A 56 10.46 -9.56 -7.56
C LEU A 56 11.62 -10.15 -8.39
N ASP A 57 12.76 -10.43 -7.77
CA ASP A 57 13.93 -11.07 -8.37
C ASP A 57 13.70 -12.56 -8.72
N ARG A 58 12.60 -13.16 -8.25
CA ARG A 58 12.28 -14.59 -8.43
C ARG A 58 10.97 -14.84 -9.18
N VAL A 59 10.41 -13.81 -9.81
CA VAL A 59 9.13 -13.92 -10.52
C VAL A 59 9.34 -14.55 -11.90
N SER A 60 8.68 -15.69 -12.15
CA SER A 60 8.68 -16.37 -13.45
C SER A 60 7.42 -16.13 -14.28
N THR A 61 6.34 -15.64 -13.64
CA THR A 61 5.03 -15.50 -14.26
C THR A 61 4.40 -14.21 -13.79
N ILE A 62 3.85 -13.46 -14.74
CA ILE A 62 3.08 -12.25 -14.49
C ILE A 62 1.71 -12.39 -15.15
N SER A 63 0.73 -11.67 -14.65
CA SER A 63 -0.61 -11.59 -15.23
C SER A 63 -0.92 -10.16 -15.58
N LEU A 64 -1.39 -9.93 -16.81
CA LEU A 64 -1.99 -8.66 -17.19
C LEU A 64 -3.48 -8.72 -16.87
N LEU A 65 -3.94 -7.76 -16.07
CA LEU A 65 -5.36 -7.62 -15.74
C LEU A 65 -5.93 -6.54 -16.66
N ILE A 66 -6.82 -6.95 -17.55
CA ILE A 66 -7.62 -6.06 -18.40
C ILE A 66 -9.04 -6.02 -17.85
N GLN A 67 -9.64 -4.83 -17.88
CA GLN A 67 -11.07 -4.66 -17.58
C GLN A 67 -11.93 -5.05 -18.78
#